data_AF-A0A6V8NXZ5-F1
#
_entry.id   AF-A0A6V8NXZ5-F1
#
_cell.length_a   1.000
_cell.length_b   1.000
_cell.length_c   1.000
_cell.angle_alpha   90.00
_cell.angle_beta   90.00
_cell.angle_gamma   90.00
#
_symmetry.space_group_name_H-M   'P 1'
#
loop_
_entity.id
_entity.type
_entity.pdbx_description
1 polymer ?
#
loop_
_entity_poly.entity_id
_entity_poly.type
_entity_poly.pdbx_seq_one_letter_code
_entity_poly.pdbx_strand_id
1 'polypeptide(L)'
;MNRDHFDYLLMKIGIIGGGQLGKMMAQKAKKMGFYVTVLDPTPDCPAAQVADKQIVGDFYDENKLRELAEESDVTTYDIEHIDAEVLKELFDKGHKIYPSPYLLDVIQDKLKQKDVLYKGGIPVPRYQKVESSICLEKFGFPIVQKARKGGYDGRGVVVLRDKGDLDKAIKVESLVEEFIDFEKELAVMVARNAKGEVRCYPVVEMVFDERANICDMVIAPARIEKEIEEQAKKIAIKSIEALDGVGIFGVEMFLAKNKVLVNEIAPRPHNSGHYTIEACLTCQFEQHVRAITGLPLGSTKLLSPAVMVNLLGEERCQGHSTIEGLNKALSISGLSFHFYGKKVTRPFRKMGHVTILDGNLERAIEKAKKVKDFLKVKAR
;
A
#
# COMPACT_ATOMS: atom_id res chain seq x y z
N MET A 1 23.21 -24.69 -21.65
CA MET A 1 22.92 -23.44 -22.40
C MET A 1 22.62 -22.35 -21.39
N ASN A 2 23.55 -21.41 -21.20
CA ASN A 2 23.39 -20.24 -20.34
C ASN A 2 22.20 -19.41 -20.83
N ARG A 3 21.09 -19.40 -20.08
CA ARG A 3 19.96 -18.50 -20.33
C ARG A 3 20.12 -17.25 -19.47
N ASP A 4 21.08 -16.41 -19.83
CA ASP A 4 21.26 -15.07 -19.24
C ASP A 4 20.89 -13.98 -20.27
N HIS A 5 19.97 -14.31 -21.18
CA HIS A 5 19.41 -13.37 -22.15
C HIS A 5 18.05 -12.89 -21.64
N PHE A 6 17.98 -11.60 -21.28
CA PHE A 6 16.74 -10.89 -21.02
C PHE A 6 16.42 -10.02 -22.24
N ASP A 7 15.31 -10.29 -22.91
CA ASP A 7 14.89 -9.52 -24.09
C ASP A 7 14.28 -8.18 -23.63
N TYR A 8 15.17 -7.22 -23.35
CA TYR A 8 14.88 -5.99 -22.60
C TYR A 8 14.02 -4.99 -23.38
N LEU A 9 14.13 -4.96 -24.71
CA LEU A 9 13.78 -3.78 -25.50
C LEU A 9 12.31 -3.67 -25.94
N LEU A 10 11.42 -4.57 -25.52
CA LEU A 10 10.03 -4.58 -26.00
C LEU A 10 8.97 -4.91 -24.95
N MET A 11 9.36 -5.23 -23.70
CA MET A 11 8.37 -5.69 -22.73
C MET A 11 7.40 -4.56 -22.35
N LYS A 12 6.11 -4.84 -22.53
CA LYS A 12 4.99 -3.95 -22.23
C LYS A 12 4.39 -4.31 -20.88
N ILE A 13 4.32 -3.32 -19.99
CA ILE A 13 3.70 -3.43 -18.67
C ILE A 13 2.32 -2.78 -18.73
N GLY A 14 1.29 -3.56 -18.45
CA GLY A 14 -0.07 -3.06 -18.24
C GLY A 14 -0.31 -2.77 -16.77
N ILE A 15 -0.78 -1.58 -16.41
CA ILE A 15 -1.11 -1.20 -15.03
C ILE A 15 -2.61 -0.91 -14.95
N ILE A 16 -3.33 -1.69 -14.14
CA ILE A 16 -4.73 -1.42 -13.79
C ILE A 16 -4.75 -0.44 -12.62
N GLY A 17 -5.32 0.74 -12.85
CA GLY A 17 -5.35 1.85 -11.91
C GLY A 17 -4.29 2.90 -12.21
N GLY A 18 -4.75 4.13 -12.44
CA GLY A 18 -3.94 5.26 -12.87
C GLY A 18 -3.65 6.28 -11.77
N GLY A 19 -3.75 5.84 -10.51
CA GLY A 19 -3.52 6.67 -9.33
C GLY A 19 -2.05 7.06 -9.13
N GLN A 20 -1.74 7.54 -7.92
CA GLN A 20 -0.37 7.93 -7.60
C GLN A 20 0.61 6.75 -7.58
N LEU A 21 0.14 5.55 -7.24
CA LEU A 21 0.98 4.36 -7.16
C LEU A 21 1.36 3.91 -8.58
N GLY A 22 0.38 3.84 -9.48
CA GLY A 22 0.58 3.62 -10.92
C GLY A 22 1.50 4.66 -11.53
N LYS A 23 1.36 5.94 -11.17
CA LYS A 23 2.27 7.01 -11.64
C LYS A 23 3.72 6.75 -11.24
N MET A 24 3.98 6.49 -9.96
CA MET A 24 5.33 6.25 -9.47
C MET A 24 5.92 4.92 -9.99
N MET A 25 5.06 3.91 -10.21
CA MET A 25 5.43 2.66 -10.88
C MET A 25 5.84 2.90 -12.34
N ALA A 26 5.00 3.61 -13.11
CA ALA A 26 5.27 3.98 -14.49
C ALA A 26 6.57 4.78 -14.60
N GLN A 27 6.82 5.76 -13.73
CA GLN A 27 8.09 6.51 -13.72
C GLN A 27 9.32 5.60 -13.60
N LYS A 28 9.27 4.56 -12.73
CA LYS A 28 10.38 3.63 -12.59
C LYS A 28 10.47 2.65 -13.76
N ALA A 29 9.34 2.16 -14.26
CA ALA A 29 9.29 1.33 -15.46
C ALA A 29 9.87 2.05 -16.69
N LYS A 30 9.49 3.32 -16.92
CA LYS A 30 10.04 4.17 -17.98
C LYS A 30 11.53 4.44 -17.83
N LYS A 31 12.01 4.69 -16.60
CA LYS A 31 13.46 4.79 -16.32
C LYS A 31 14.21 3.51 -16.71
N MET A 32 13.56 2.36 -16.58
CA MET A 32 14.06 1.05 -16.98
C MET A 32 13.71 0.68 -18.44
N GLY A 33 13.33 1.64 -19.28
CA GLY A 33 13.12 1.40 -20.71
C GLY A 33 11.87 0.62 -21.11
N PHE A 34 10.99 0.26 -20.16
CA PHE A 34 9.73 -0.44 -20.49
C PHE A 34 8.72 0.46 -21.18
N TYR A 35 7.84 -0.16 -21.98
CA TYR A 35 6.61 0.46 -22.46
C TYR A 35 5.51 0.27 -21.41
N VAL A 36 4.72 1.30 -21.14
CA VAL A 36 3.68 1.27 -20.11
C VAL A 36 2.33 1.67 -20.69
N THR A 37 1.35 0.77 -20.58
CA THR A 37 -0.07 1.10 -20.75
C THR A 37 -0.74 1.18 -19.38
N VAL A 38 -1.56 2.21 -19.16
CA VAL A 38 -2.40 2.34 -17.96
C VAL A 38 -3.88 2.22 -18.33
N LEU A 39 -4.64 1.45 -17.55
CA LEU A 39 -6.10 1.46 -17.56
C LEU A 39 -6.63 2.27 -16.37
N ASP A 40 -7.42 3.33 -16.63
CA ASP A 40 -8.09 4.11 -15.59
C ASP A 40 -9.36 4.78 -16.16
N PRO A 41 -10.45 4.90 -15.38
CA PRO A 41 -11.68 5.54 -15.86
C PRO A 41 -11.54 7.05 -16.06
N THR A 42 -10.51 7.68 -15.49
CA THR A 42 -10.30 9.13 -15.58
C THR A 42 -9.34 9.45 -16.72
N PRO A 43 -9.77 10.18 -17.78
CA PRO A 43 -8.84 10.70 -18.79
C PRO A 43 -7.74 11.56 -18.14
N ASP A 44 -6.51 11.45 -18.64
CA ASP A 44 -5.34 12.17 -18.11
C ASP A 44 -5.10 11.91 -16.61
N CYS A 45 -5.38 10.69 -16.15
CA CYS A 45 -5.11 10.25 -14.77
C CYS A 45 -3.62 10.46 -14.41
N PRO A 46 -3.27 10.54 -13.11
CA PRO A 46 -1.89 10.73 -12.67
C PRO A 46 -0.84 9.87 -13.38
N ALA A 47 -1.13 8.59 -13.62
CA ALA A 47 -0.21 7.67 -14.28
C ALA A 47 -0.13 7.88 -15.80
N ALA A 48 -1.22 8.27 -16.46
CA ALA A 48 -1.23 8.56 -17.89
C ALA A 48 -0.28 9.70 -18.28
N GLN A 49 -0.02 10.64 -17.36
CA GLN A 49 0.93 11.75 -17.55
C GLN A 49 2.39 11.30 -17.80
N VAL A 50 2.70 10.03 -17.51
CA VAL A 50 4.05 9.46 -17.61
C VAL A 50 4.07 8.09 -18.31
N ALA A 51 2.92 7.62 -18.79
CA ALA A 51 2.77 6.35 -19.52
C ALA A 51 2.86 6.59 -21.03
N ASP A 52 3.04 5.52 -21.80
CA ASP A 52 3.07 5.59 -23.27
C ASP A 52 1.67 5.57 -23.88
N LYS A 53 0.73 4.86 -23.24
CA LYS A 53 -0.67 4.76 -23.64
C LYS A 53 -1.59 4.77 -22.42
N GLN A 54 -2.77 5.35 -22.58
CA GLN A 54 -3.89 5.19 -21.66
C GLN A 54 -5.05 4.49 -22.35
N ILE A 55 -5.60 3.48 -21.69
CA ILE A 55 -6.93 2.93 -21.96
C ILE A 55 -7.88 3.58 -20.97
N VAL A 56 -8.89 4.29 -21.48
CA VAL A 56 -9.95 4.88 -20.63
C VAL A 56 -11.08 3.87 -20.48
N GLY A 57 -11.29 3.39 -19.26
CA GLY A 57 -12.27 2.35 -18.95
C GLY A 57 -12.40 2.08 -17.46
N ASP A 58 -13.55 1.54 -17.06
CA ASP A 58 -13.79 1.16 -15.66
C ASP A 58 -13.04 -0.13 -15.28
N PHE A 59 -12.73 -0.31 -13.99
CA PHE A 59 -12.02 -1.49 -13.50
C PHE A 59 -12.86 -2.77 -13.49
N TYR A 60 -14.15 -2.67 -13.81
CA TYR A 60 -15.08 -3.77 -14.02
C TYR A 60 -15.52 -3.90 -15.49
N ASP A 61 -14.93 -3.12 -16.41
CA ASP A 61 -15.18 -3.28 -17.84
C ASP A 61 -14.32 -4.43 -18.38
N GLU A 62 -14.98 -5.58 -18.58
CA GLU A 62 -14.35 -6.80 -19.11
C GLU A 62 -13.55 -6.53 -20.39
N ASN A 63 -14.12 -5.78 -21.34
CA ASN A 63 -13.47 -5.54 -22.64
C ASN A 63 -12.17 -4.74 -22.45
N LYS A 64 -12.16 -3.80 -21.52
CA LYS A 64 -10.99 -2.95 -21.23
C LYS A 64 -9.91 -3.70 -20.46
N LEU A 65 -10.30 -4.59 -19.56
CA LEU A 65 -9.37 -5.50 -18.89
C LEU A 65 -8.72 -6.47 -19.88
N ARG A 66 -9.49 -7.04 -20.82
CA ARG A 66 -8.98 -7.89 -21.89
C ARG A 66 -8.05 -7.11 -22.83
N GLU A 67 -8.45 -5.92 -23.28
CA GLU A 67 -7.62 -5.05 -24.12
C GLU A 67 -6.23 -4.82 -23.49
N LEU A 68 -6.18 -4.46 -22.20
CA LEU A 68 -4.94 -4.23 -21.49
C LEU A 68 -4.08 -5.50 -21.40
N ALA A 69 -4.67 -6.64 -21.03
CA ALA A 69 -3.96 -7.89 -20.83
C ALA A 69 -3.43 -8.49 -22.15
N GLU A 70 -4.13 -8.29 -23.26
CA GLU A 70 -3.73 -8.75 -24.59
C GLU A 70 -2.58 -7.94 -25.20
N GLU A 71 -2.49 -6.64 -24.90
CA GLU A 71 -1.39 -5.82 -25.39
C GLU A 71 -0.16 -5.77 -24.47
N SER A 72 -0.24 -6.39 -23.28
CA SER A 72 0.82 -6.39 -22.27
C SER A 72 1.52 -7.74 -22.18
N ASP A 73 2.84 -7.72 -22.04
CA ASP A 73 3.62 -8.93 -21.71
C ASP A 73 3.45 -9.34 -20.24
N VAL A 74 3.18 -8.34 -19.38
CA VAL A 74 2.82 -8.52 -17.97
C VAL A 74 1.84 -7.45 -17.53
N THR A 75 0.81 -7.84 -16.79
CA THR A 75 -0.17 -6.94 -16.19
C THR A 75 -0.01 -6.94 -14.68
N THR A 76 -0.14 -5.77 -14.08
CA THR A 76 -0.18 -5.54 -12.63
C THR A 76 -1.32 -4.58 -12.29
N TYR A 77 -1.57 -4.39 -11.00
CA TYR A 77 -2.59 -3.48 -10.50
C TYR A 77 -2.10 -2.64 -9.31
N ASP A 78 -2.53 -1.39 -9.26
CA ASP A 78 -2.25 -0.47 -8.15
C ASP A 78 -3.45 -0.26 -7.21
N ILE A 79 -4.59 -0.86 -7.55
CA ILE A 79 -5.87 -0.78 -6.86
C ILE A 79 -6.43 -2.19 -6.60
N GLU A 80 -7.21 -2.35 -5.53
CA GLU A 80 -7.79 -3.64 -5.15
C GLU A 80 -9.24 -3.80 -5.62
N HIS A 81 -9.93 -2.73 -6.02
CA HIS A 81 -11.32 -2.76 -6.49
C HIS A 81 -11.39 -3.01 -8.01
N ILE A 82 -11.09 -4.24 -8.40
CA ILE A 82 -11.06 -4.71 -9.80
C ILE A 82 -11.91 -5.98 -9.89
N ASP A 83 -12.51 -6.24 -11.06
CA ASP A 83 -13.13 -7.53 -11.35
C ASP A 83 -12.09 -8.67 -11.35
N ALA A 84 -12.06 -9.44 -10.27
CA ALA A 84 -11.12 -10.55 -10.13
C ALA A 84 -11.48 -11.74 -11.03
N GLU A 85 -12.75 -11.93 -11.43
CA GLU A 85 -13.17 -13.09 -12.22
C GLU A 85 -12.66 -12.99 -13.65
N VAL A 86 -12.82 -11.82 -14.29
CA VAL A 86 -12.25 -11.57 -15.63
C VAL A 86 -10.74 -11.75 -15.63
N LEU A 87 -10.06 -11.28 -14.59
CA LEU A 87 -8.61 -11.43 -14.47
C LEU A 87 -8.20 -12.89 -14.25
N LYS A 88 -8.95 -13.69 -13.49
CA LYS A 88 -8.71 -15.14 -13.34
C LYS A 88 -8.83 -15.85 -14.68
N GLU A 89 -9.86 -15.56 -15.47
CA GLU A 89 -10.00 -16.15 -16.80
C GLU A 89 -8.82 -15.81 -17.73
N LEU A 90 -8.35 -14.57 -17.71
CA LEU A 90 -7.18 -14.15 -18.49
C LEU A 90 -5.91 -14.83 -17.99
N PHE A 91 -5.75 -14.96 -16.68
CA PHE A 91 -4.62 -15.66 -16.07
C PHE A 91 -4.60 -17.15 -16.47
N ASP A 92 -5.75 -17.82 -16.42
CA ASP A 92 -5.88 -19.24 -16.80
C ASP A 92 -5.66 -19.47 -18.31
N LYS A 93 -5.90 -18.45 -19.15
CA LYS A 93 -5.54 -18.44 -20.58
C LYS A 93 -4.05 -18.19 -20.84
N GLY A 94 -3.25 -17.93 -19.81
CA GLY A 94 -1.80 -17.77 -19.89
C GLY A 94 -1.27 -16.34 -19.87
N HIS A 95 -2.14 -15.33 -19.67
CA HIS A 95 -1.67 -13.95 -19.46
C HIS A 95 -0.95 -13.83 -18.12
N LYS A 96 0.22 -13.17 -18.10
CA LYS A 96 0.98 -12.95 -16.87
C LYS A 96 0.37 -11.79 -16.09
N ILE A 97 -0.34 -12.10 -15.01
CA ILE A 97 -0.93 -11.10 -14.12
C ILE A 97 -0.32 -11.27 -12.72
N TYR A 98 0.37 -10.24 -12.25
CA TYR A 98 1.05 -10.24 -10.95
C TYR A 98 0.71 -9.01 -10.12
N PRO A 99 0.37 -9.19 -8.83
CA PRO A 99 0.12 -10.46 -8.17
C PRO A 99 -1.06 -11.24 -8.80
N SER A 100 -1.17 -12.54 -8.47
CA SER A 100 -2.19 -13.40 -9.09
C SER A 100 -3.62 -12.88 -8.81
N PRO A 101 -4.55 -12.98 -9.77
CA PRO A 101 -5.96 -12.68 -9.54
C PRO A 101 -6.63 -13.54 -8.45
N TYR A 102 -6.12 -14.76 -8.21
CA TYR A 102 -6.55 -15.59 -7.08
C TYR A 102 -6.13 -14.97 -5.74
N LEU A 103 -4.93 -14.38 -5.67
CA LEU A 103 -4.48 -13.62 -4.51
C LEU A 103 -5.32 -12.35 -4.34
N LEU A 104 -5.64 -11.64 -5.42
CA LEU A 104 -6.52 -10.47 -5.37
C LEU A 104 -7.88 -10.80 -4.71
N ASP A 105 -8.53 -11.90 -5.11
CA ASP A 105 -9.80 -12.34 -4.49
C ASP A 105 -9.67 -12.66 -2.99
N VAL A 106 -8.52 -13.20 -2.56
CA VAL A 106 -8.24 -13.43 -1.14
C VAL A 106 -8.07 -12.10 -0.39
N ILE A 107 -7.34 -11.15 -0.96
CA ILE A 107 -7.07 -9.85 -0.32
C ILE A 107 -8.32 -8.97 -0.26
N GLN A 108 -9.16 -8.97 -1.30
CA GLN A 108 -10.39 -8.17 -1.37
C GLN A 108 -11.36 -8.49 -0.23
N ASP A 109 -11.22 -9.65 0.41
CA ASP A 109 -12.03 -10.11 1.53
C ASP A 109 -11.18 -10.28 2.80
N LYS A 110 -11.31 -9.33 3.73
CA LYS A 110 -10.52 -9.31 4.98
C LYS A 110 -10.64 -10.60 5.78
N LEU A 111 -11.78 -11.30 5.73
CA LEU A 111 -11.94 -12.59 6.40
C LEU A 111 -11.13 -13.69 5.71
N LYS A 112 -11.18 -13.79 4.37
CA LYS A 112 -10.37 -14.76 3.60
C LYS A 112 -8.87 -14.52 3.84
N GLN A 113 -8.44 -13.26 3.80
CA GLN A 113 -7.05 -12.89 4.10
C GLN A 113 -6.67 -13.38 5.51
N LYS A 114 -7.50 -13.09 6.53
CA LYS A 114 -7.25 -13.52 7.91
C LYS A 114 -7.16 -15.04 8.04
N ASP A 115 -8.03 -15.77 7.37
CA ASP A 115 -8.04 -17.24 7.36
C ASP A 115 -6.76 -17.83 6.76
N VAL A 116 -6.26 -17.27 5.66
CA VAL A 116 -4.99 -17.72 5.06
C VAL A 116 -3.83 -17.48 6.02
N LEU A 117 -3.74 -16.29 6.62
CA LEU A 117 -2.68 -15.96 7.57
C LEU A 117 -2.74 -16.85 8.83
N TYR A 118 -3.93 -17.01 9.42
CA TYR A 118 -4.12 -17.84 10.60
C TYR A 118 -3.75 -19.30 10.34
N LYS A 119 -4.23 -19.89 9.23
CA LYS A 119 -3.88 -21.27 8.82
C LYS A 119 -2.38 -21.43 8.51
N GLY A 120 -1.73 -20.37 8.02
CA GLY A 120 -0.27 -20.33 7.83
C GLY A 120 0.53 -20.19 9.12
N GLY A 121 -0.12 -20.11 10.29
CA GLY A 121 0.52 -19.88 11.57
C GLY A 121 1.21 -18.51 11.63
N ILE A 122 0.62 -17.51 10.98
CA ILE A 122 1.01 -16.10 11.11
C ILE A 122 0.23 -15.49 12.28
N PRO A 123 0.90 -14.79 13.21
CA PRO A 123 0.20 -14.15 14.32
C PRO A 123 -0.75 -13.07 13.81
N VAL A 124 -2.03 -13.21 14.12
CA VAL A 124 -3.09 -12.25 13.83
C VAL A 124 -3.95 -12.04 15.08
N PRO A 125 -4.61 -10.88 15.25
CA PRO A 125 -5.64 -10.70 16.29
C PRO A 125 -6.66 -11.84 16.25
N ARG A 126 -7.16 -12.28 17.42
CA ARG A 126 -8.33 -13.16 17.47
C ARG A 126 -9.45 -12.55 16.66
N TYR A 127 -10.15 -13.36 15.88
CA TYR A 127 -11.18 -12.89 14.99
C TYR A 127 -12.31 -13.91 14.83
N GLN A 128 -13.48 -13.43 14.41
CA GLN A 128 -14.64 -14.27 14.11
C GLN A 128 -15.49 -13.63 13.01
N LYS A 129 -16.12 -14.44 12.16
CA LYS A 129 -17.18 -13.97 11.26
C LYS A 129 -18.38 -13.47 12.06
N VAL A 130 -18.96 -12.34 11.68
CA VAL A 130 -20.17 -11.81 12.29
C VAL A 130 -21.38 -12.31 11.52
N GLU A 131 -22.20 -13.14 12.17
CA GLU A 131 -23.48 -13.63 11.60
C GLU A 131 -24.69 -12.90 12.18
N SER A 132 -24.56 -12.34 13.38
CA SER A 132 -25.58 -11.53 14.05
C SER A 132 -24.95 -10.64 15.13
N SER A 133 -25.70 -9.68 15.67
CA SER A 133 -25.26 -8.84 16.80
C SER A 133 -24.92 -9.66 18.06
N ILE A 134 -25.56 -10.83 18.24
CA ILE A 134 -25.27 -11.75 19.35
C ILE A 134 -23.82 -12.26 19.29
N CYS A 135 -23.24 -12.40 18.09
CA CYS A 135 -21.83 -12.78 17.94
C CYS A 135 -20.90 -11.73 18.56
N LEU A 136 -21.22 -10.44 18.41
CA LEU A 136 -20.42 -9.32 18.94
C LEU A 136 -20.39 -9.34 20.47
N GLU A 137 -21.55 -9.51 21.10
CA GLU A 137 -21.65 -9.60 22.56
C GLU A 137 -20.87 -10.81 23.11
N LYS A 138 -20.98 -11.97 22.45
CA LYS A 138 -20.29 -13.20 22.87
C LYS A 138 -18.77 -13.13 22.71
N PHE A 139 -18.26 -12.34 21.75
CA PHE A 139 -16.82 -12.20 21.52
C PHE A 139 -16.12 -11.46 22.68
N GLY A 140 -16.82 -10.52 23.30
CA GLY A 140 -16.36 -9.75 24.46
C GLY A 140 -15.66 -8.44 24.08
N PHE A 141 -16.09 -7.34 24.68
CA PHE A 141 -15.59 -5.98 24.41
C PHE A 141 -14.29 -5.65 25.17
N PRO A 142 -13.47 -4.69 24.67
CA PRO A 142 -13.61 -3.94 23.42
C PRO A 142 -13.25 -4.76 22.17
N ILE A 143 -13.92 -4.46 21.05
CA ILE A 143 -13.75 -5.13 19.76
C ILE A 143 -13.67 -4.15 18.61
N VAL A 144 -13.11 -4.61 17.49
CA VAL A 144 -13.07 -3.90 16.22
C VAL A 144 -13.87 -4.69 15.19
N GLN A 145 -15.01 -4.15 14.75
CA GLN A 145 -15.78 -4.72 13.65
C GLN A 145 -15.30 -4.12 12.33
N LYS A 146 -15.01 -4.98 11.35
CA LYS A 146 -14.53 -4.60 10.03
C LYS A 146 -15.45 -5.18 8.95
N ALA A 147 -15.89 -4.35 8.00
CA ALA A 147 -16.53 -4.84 6.79
C ALA A 147 -15.57 -5.76 6.04
N ARG A 148 -16.08 -6.87 5.48
CA ARG A 148 -15.22 -7.85 4.79
C ARG A 148 -14.61 -7.28 3.52
N LYS A 149 -15.38 -6.50 2.77
CA LYS A 149 -14.99 -5.92 1.47
C LYS A 149 -15.20 -4.40 1.47
N GLY A 150 -14.46 -3.68 0.63
CA GLY A 150 -14.71 -2.26 0.35
C GLY A 150 -14.21 -1.27 1.42
N GLY A 151 -13.63 -1.74 2.52
CA GLY A 151 -13.07 -0.87 3.56
C GLY A 151 -11.65 -0.41 3.22
N TYR A 152 -11.37 0.89 3.38
CA TYR A 152 -10.05 1.52 3.16
C TYR A 152 -9.92 2.80 3.99
N ASP A 153 -8.69 3.18 4.38
CA ASP A 153 -8.39 4.41 5.15
C ASP A 153 -9.42 4.65 6.29
N GLY A 154 -9.65 3.64 7.13
CA GLY A 154 -10.59 3.67 8.26
C GLY A 154 -12.08 3.48 7.92
N ARG A 155 -12.49 3.56 6.65
CA ARG A 155 -13.88 3.30 6.24
C ARG A 155 -14.21 1.82 6.38
N GLY A 156 -15.41 1.52 6.87
CA GLY A 156 -15.85 0.15 7.11
C GLY A 156 -15.18 -0.49 8.33
N VAL A 157 -14.66 0.32 9.26
CA VAL A 157 -14.12 -0.12 10.56
C VAL A 157 -14.86 0.62 11.67
N VAL A 158 -15.33 -0.10 12.68
CA VAL A 158 -15.99 0.47 13.86
C VAL A 158 -15.40 -0.17 15.10
N VAL A 159 -14.98 0.66 16.06
CA VAL A 159 -14.58 0.21 17.40
C VAL A 159 -15.83 0.20 18.28
N LEU A 160 -16.13 -0.94 18.89
CA LEU A 160 -17.20 -1.11 19.86
C LEU A 160 -16.56 -1.33 21.23
N ARG A 161 -16.72 -0.38 22.15
CA ARG A 161 -16.08 -0.40 23.47
C ARG A 161 -16.90 -1.13 24.51
N ASP A 162 -18.22 -1.11 24.37
CA ASP A 162 -19.16 -1.78 25.25
C ASP A 162 -20.49 -2.11 24.53
N LYS A 163 -21.43 -2.70 25.27
CA LYS A 163 -22.74 -3.11 24.75
C LYS A 163 -23.59 -1.94 24.23
N GLY A 164 -23.39 -0.72 24.74
CA GLY A 164 -24.09 0.48 24.28
C GLY A 164 -23.66 0.93 22.89
N ASP A 165 -22.52 0.47 22.38
CA ASP A 165 -22.06 0.79 21.03
C ASP A 165 -22.72 -0.06 19.94
N LEU A 166 -23.52 -1.07 20.27
CA LEU A 166 -24.09 -2.01 19.29
C LEU A 166 -24.94 -1.34 18.21
N ASP A 167 -25.56 -0.20 18.50
CA ASP A 167 -26.31 0.58 17.49
C ASP A 167 -25.43 1.11 16.36
N LYS A 168 -24.11 1.22 16.59
CA LYS A 168 -23.09 1.65 15.62
C LYS A 168 -22.55 0.48 14.79
N ALA A 169 -22.94 -0.76 15.10
CA ALA A 169 -22.41 -1.95 14.45
C ALA A 169 -22.62 -1.92 12.92
N ILE A 170 -21.62 -2.39 12.19
CA ILE A 170 -21.65 -2.53 10.74
C ILE A 170 -22.73 -3.56 10.36
N LYS A 171 -23.61 -3.17 9.45
CA LYS A 171 -24.77 -3.98 9.01
C LYS A 171 -24.54 -4.80 7.75
N VAL A 172 -23.36 -4.68 7.13
CA VAL A 172 -22.94 -5.51 5.98
C VAL A 172 -22.14 -6.71 6.46
N GLU A 173 -21.84 -7.64 5.55
CA GLU A 173 -20.95 -8.76 5.84
C GLU A 173 -19.63 -8.27 6.47
N SER A 174 -19.34 -8.76 7.67
CA SER A 174 -18.24 -8.26 8.50
C SER A 174 -17.58 -9.39 9.29
N LEU A 175 -16.39 -9.09 9.78
CA LEU A 175 -15.72 -9.84 10.84
C LEU A 175 -15.54 -8.95 12.06
N VAL A 176 -15.41 -9.57 13.21
CA VAL A 176 -14.99 -8.94 14.46
C VAL A 176 -13.58 -9.40 14.77
N GLU A 177 -12.75 -8.46 15.22
CA GLU A 177 -11.42 -8.71 15.75
C GLU A 177 -11.36 -8.22 17.20
N GLU A 178 -10.52 -8.84 18.01
CA GLU A 178 -10.20 -8.28 19.32
C GLU A 178 -9.54 -6.91 19.18
N PHE A 179 -9.87 -6.00 20.09
CA PHE A 179 -9.18 -4.72 20.16
C PHE A 179 -7.76 -4.94 20.69
N ILE A 180 -6.77 -4.60 19.87
CA ILE A 180 -5.36 -4.69 20.26
C ILE A 180 -4.94 -3.39 20.93
N ASP A 181 -4.54 -3.47 22.19
CA ASP A 181 -3.84 -2.40 22.89
C ASP A 181 -2.37 -2.40 22.46
N PHE A 182 -2.06 -1.67 21.38
CA PHE A 182 -0.74 -1.62 20.77
C PHE A 182 0.02 -0.35 21.14
N GLU A 183 1.34 -0.46 21.20
CA GLU A 183 2.26 0.65 21.44
C GLU A 183 2.68 1.35 20.15
N LYS A 184 2.78 0.58 19.06
CA LYS A 184 3.17 1.07 17.74
C LYS A 184 2.44 0.34 16.62
N GLU A 185 2.10 1.08 15.58
CA GLU A 185 1.80 0.50 14.28
C GLU A 185 3.08 0.41 13.46
N LEU A 186 3.33 -0.77 12.92
CA LEU A 186 4.50 -1.07 12.12
C LEU A 186 4.07 -1.44 10.70
N ALA A 187 4.94 -1.22 9.74
CA ALA A 187 4.80 -1.83 8.43
C ALA A 187 6.13 -2.37 7.91
N VAL A 188 6.03 -3.40 7.08
CA VAL A 188 7.17 -3.98 6.38
C VAL A 188 6.81 -4.12 4.91
N MET A 189 7.63 -3.55 4.03
CA MET A 189 7.52 -3.83 2.60
C MET A 189 8.27 -5.11 2.28
N VAL A 190 7.61 -6.05 1.61
CA VAL A 190 8.21 -7.33 1.18
C VAL A 190 8.00 -7.48 -0.31
N ALA A 191 9.08 -7.73 -1.04
CA ALA A 191 9.04 -8.09 -2.44
C ALA A 191 9.38 -9.56 -2.62
N ARG A 192 8.62 -10.25 -3.46
CA ARG A 192 8.86 -11.64 -3.87
C ARG A 192 8.67 -11.76 -5.37
N ASN A 193 9.60 -12.40 -6.08
CA ASN A 193 9.43 -12.68 -7.51
C ASN A 193 8.93 -14.12 -7.76
N ALA A 194 8.57 -14.42 -9.01
CA ALA A 194 8.06 -15.74 -9.40
C ALA A 194 9.09 -16.89 -9.23
N LYS A 195 10.38 -16.57 -9.02
CA LYS A 195 11.44 -17.56 -8.71
C LYS A 195 11.56 -17.83 -7.19
N GLY A 196 10.74 -17.18 -6.37
CA GLY A 196 10.78 -17.28 -4.91
C GLY A 196 11.88 -16.43 -4.27
N GLU A 197 12.59 -15.58 -5.02
CA GLU A 197 13.53 -14.64 -4.42
C GLU A 197 12.74 -13.61 -3.59
N VAL A 198 13.17 -13.39 -2.35
CA VAL A 198 12.54 -12.45 -1.42
C VAL A 198 13.52 -11.34 -1.05
N ARG A 199 12.99 -10.12 -0.95
CA ARG A 199 13.67 -8.98 -0.31
C ARG A 199 12.72 -8.26 0.62
N CYS A 200 13.26 -7.87 1.77
CA CYS A 200 12.50 -7.25 2.85
C CYS A 200 13.12 -5.90 3.18
N TYR A 201 12.30 -4.86 3.25
CA TYR A 201 12.72 -3.50 3.61
C TYR A 201 12.88 -3.37 5.13
N PRO A 202 13.54 -2.30 5.62
CA PRO A 202 13.49 -1.93 7.03
C PRO A 202 12.05 -1.84 7.53
N VAL A 203 11.84 -2.25 8.78
CA VAL A 203 10.56 -2.05 9.47
C VAL A 203 10.38 -0.55 9.67
N VAL A 204 9.18 -0.04 9.39
CA VAL A 204 8.84 1.36 9.60
C VAL A 204 7.78 1.49 10.68
N GLU A 205 7.84 2.59 11.41
CA GLU A 205 6.80 2.99 12.37
C GLU A 205 5.81 3.92 11.65
N MET A 206 4.53 3.59 11.72
CA MET A 206 3.44 4.38 11.15
C MET A 206 2.79 5.19 12.26
N VAL A 207 2.65 6.49 12.05
CA VAL A 207 1.94 7.41 12.94
C VAL A 207 0.67 7.85 12.22
N PHE A 208 -0.46 7.69 12.88
CA PHE A 208 -1.78 7.99 12.32
C PHE A 208 -2.33 9.30 12.87
N ASP A 209 -3.07 10.03 12.04
CA ASP A 209 -3.93 11.12 12.50
C ASP A 209 -5.23 10.50 13.04
N GLU A 210 -5.40 10.53 14.36
CA GLU A 210 -6.56 9.94 15.06
C GLU A 210 -7.90 10.49 14.58
N ARG A 211 -7.94 11.74 14.06
CA ARG A 211 -9.18 12.39 13.62
C ARG A 211 -9.73 11.76 12.34
N ALA A 212 -8.84 11.33 11.46
CA ALA A 212 -9.17 10.79 10.14
C ALA A 212 -8.85 9.31 9.98
N ASN A 213 -8.23 8.68 10.99
CA ASN A 213 -7.73 7.31 10.96
C ASN A 213 -6.90 7.02 9.69
N ILE A 214 -5.98 7.93 9.38
CA ILE A 214 -5.16 7.89 8.17
C ILE A 214 -3.68 8.00 8.54
N CYS A 215 -2.85 7.21 7.86
CA CYS A 215 -1.40 7.29 8.03
C CYS A 215 -0.93 8.71 7.69
N ASP A 216 -0.29 9.36 8.65
CA ASP A 216 0.12 10.74 8.60
C ASP A 216 1.64 10.85 8.42
N MET A 217 2.40 10.09 9.22
CA MET A 217 3.86 9.99 9.11
C MET A 217 4.33 8.54 9.08
N VAL A 218 5.45 8.32 8.40
CA VAL A 218 6.14 7.03 8.34
C VAL A 218 7.61 7.27 8.69
N ILE A 219 8.12 6.57 9.70
CA ILE A 219 9.45 6.75 10.26
C ILE A 219 10.29 5.52 9.92
N ALA A 220 11.43 5.72 9.26
CA ALA A 220 12.34 4.67 8.82
C ALA A 220 13.77 4.94 9.33
N PRO A 221 14.40 4.03 10.11
CA PRO A 221 13.82 2.79 10.64
C PRO A 221 12.79 3.05 11.77
N ALA A 222 11.97 2.05 12.06
CA ALA A 222 11.09 2.04 13.22
C ALA A 222 11.90 2.16 14.53
N ARG A 223 11.37 2.88 15.52
CA ARG A 223 12.01 3.04 16.84
C ARG A 223 11.64 1.86 17.74
N ILE A 224 12.21 0.70 17.43
CA ILE A 224 11.94 -0.58 18.10
C ILE A 224 13.25 -1.32 18.39
N GLU A 225 13.20 -2.28 19.31
CA GLU A 225 14.32 -3.19 19.58
C GLU A 225 14.62 -4.07 18.35
N LYS A 226 15.88 -4.48 18.21
CA LYS A 226 16.35 -5.24 17.05
C LYS A 226 15.66 -6.60 16.95
N GLU A 227 15.38 -7.22 18.08
CA GLU A 227 14.69 -8.51 18.20
C GLU A 227 13.27 -8.41 17.62
N ILE A 228 12.56 -7.32 17.92
CA ILE A 228 11.23 -7.02 17.38
C ILE A 228 11.31 -6.73 15.87
N GLU A 229 12.35 -6.01 15.42
CA GLU A 229 12.58 -5.75 14.00
C GLU A 229 12.75 -7.07 13.22
N GLU A 230 13.59 -7.99 13.73
CA GLU A 230 13.82 -9.29 13.12
C GLU A 230 12.56 -10.17 13.13
N GLN A 231 11.79 -10.13 14.23
CA GLN A 231 10.50 -10.82 14.33
C GLN A 231 9.51 -10.31 13.29
N ALA A 232 9.34 -8.99 13.17
CA ALA A 232 8.44 -8.36 12.20
C ALA A 232 8.83 -8.74 10.77
N LYS A 233 10.12 -8.70 10.41
CA LYS A 233 10.59 -9.12 9.08
C LYS A 233 10.29 -10.59 8.80
N LYS A 234 10.53 -11.50 9.76
CA LYS A 234 10.23 -12.94 9.61
C LYS A 234 8.74 -13.17 9.39
N ILE A 235 7.89 -12.52 10.19
CA ILE A 235 6.44 -12.59 10.05
C ILE A 235 6.01 -12.07 8.67
N ALA A 236 6.53 -10.91 8.25
CA ALA A 236 6.19 -10.32 6.96
C ALA A 236 6.53 -11.26 5.79
N ILE A 237 7.74 -11.84 5.79
CA ILE A 237 8.17 -12.78 4.74
C ILE A 237 7.25 -14.00 4.71
N LYS A 238 7.01 -14.62 5.88
CA LYS A 238 6.15 -15.80 5.98
C LYS A 238 4.71 -15.51 5.52
N SER A 239 4.19 -14.31 5.80
CA SER A 239 2.87 -13.90 5.32
C SER A 239 2.78 -13.85 3.79
N ILE A 240 3.81 -13.34 3.12
CA ILE A 240 3.83 -13.25 1.65
C ILE A 240 4.04 -14.63 1.02
N GLU A 241 4.84 -15.48 1.65
CA GLU A 241 4.99 -16.88 1.23
C GLU A 241 3.68 -17.67 1.36
N ALA A 242 2.93 -17.48 2.46
CA ALA A 242 1.63 -18.13 2.66
C ALA A 242 0.56 -17.68 1.65
N LEU A 243 0.68 -16.47 1.11
CA LEU A 243 -0.18 -15.94 0.05
C LEU A 243 0.30 -16.33 -1.36
N ASP A 244 1.46 -17.00 -1.48
CA ASP A 244 2.20 -17.20 -2.73
C ASP A 244 2.33 -15.91 -3.57
N GLY A 245 2.63 -14.80 -2.88
CA GLY A 245 2.68 -13.49 -3.50
C GLY A 245 3.83 -13.32 -4.50
N VAL A 246 3.54 -12.70 -5.65
CA VAL A 246 4.53 -12.18 -6.60
C VAL A 246 4.29 -10.69 -6.78
N GLY A 247 5.34 -9.87 -6.63
CA GLY A 247 5.25 -8.42 -6.65
C GLY A 247 5.82 -7.81 -5.37
N ILE A 248 5.17 -6.76 -4.88
CA ILE A 248 5.52 -6.10 -3.61
C ILE A 248 4.28 -5.95 -2.76
N PHE A 249 4.46 -6.08 -1.45
CA PHE A 249 3.38 -6.15 -0.48
C PHE A 249 3.69 -5.24 0.70
N GLY A 250 2.72 -4.44 1.12
CA GLY A 250 2.75 -3.76 2.41
C GLY A 250 2.13 -4.65 3.47
N VAL A 251 2.91 -5.06 4.47
CA VAL A 251 2.41 -5.85 5.61
C VAL A 251 2.30 -4.92 6.80
N GLU A 252 1.08 -4.56 7.19
CA GLU A 252 0.80 -3.75 8.38
C GLU A 252 0.67 -4.62 9.61
N MET A 253 1.23 -4.15 10.73
CA MET A 253 1.35 -4.91 11.96
C MET A 253 1.11 -4.03 13.18
N PHE A 254 0.60 -4.64 14.24
CA PHE A 254 0.58 -4.05 15.58
C PHE A 254 1.73 -4.61 16.42
N LEU A 255 2.43 -3.73 17.11
CA LEU A 255 3.31 -4.09 18.21
C LEU A 255 2.59 -3.85 19.54
N ALA A 256 2.23 -4.93 20.21
CA ALA A 256 1.61 -4.88 21.54
C ALA A 256 2.51 -5.61 22.54
N LYS A 257 3.15 -4.86 23.44
CA LYS A 257 4.22 -5.38 24.30
C LYS A 257 5.35 -5.89 23.40
N ASN A 258 5.65 -7.19 23.48
CA ASN A 258 6.66 -7.85 22.64
C ASN A 258 6.03 -8.78 21.59
N LYS A 259 4.76 -8.56 21.24
CA LYS A 259 4.05 -9.35 20.23
C LYS A 259 3.78 -8.52 18.99
N VAL A 260 4.25 -9.02 17.86
CA VAL A 260 3.94 -8.50 16.53
C VAL A 260 2.78 -9.29 15.94
N LEU A 261 1.70 -8.60 15.58
CA LEU A 261 0.47 -9.18 15.02
C LEU A 261 0.18 -8.55 13.67
N VAL A 262 -0.08 -9.34 12.62
CA VAL A 262 -0.45 -8.82 11.30
C VAL A 262 -1.88 -8.28 11.35
N ASN A 263 -2.02 -6.98 11.01
CA ASN A 263 -3.30 -6.32 10.88
C ASN A 263 -3.90 -6.62 9.50
N GLU A 264 -3.18 -6.24 8.44
CA GLU A 264 -3.62 -6.31 7.05
C GLU A 264 -2.42 -6.38 6.09
N ILE A 265 -2.66 -6.91 4.88
CA ILE A 265 -1.70 -6.96 3.79
C ILE A 265 -2.30 -6.30 2.55
N ALA A 266 -1.53 -5.37 1.96
CA ALA A 266 -1.83 -4.76 0.67
C ALA A 266 -0.93 -5.35 -0.42
N PRO A 267 -1.47 -5.99 -1.48
CA PRO A 267 -0.72 -6.70 -2.51
C PRO A 267 -0.26 -5.77 -3.63
N ARG A 268 0.35 -4.65 -3.25
CA ARG A 268 0.77 -3.58 -4.16
C ARG A 268 1.81 -2.70 -3.45
N PRO A 269 2.48 -1.78 -4.17
CA PRO A 269 3.18 -0.69 -3.53
C PRO A 269 2.28 0.01 -2.49
N HIS A 270 2.84 0.33 -1.35
CA HIS A 270 2.10 0.84 -0.20
C HIS A 270 2.58 2.23 0.20
N ASN A 271 1.69 3.00 0.83
CA ASN A 271 2.00 4.36 1.30
C ASN A 271 3.17 4.35 2.30
N SER A 272 3.20 3.35 3.19
CA SER A 272 4.29 3.17 4.15
C SER A 272 5.64 2.79 3.51
N GLY A 273 5.67 2.51 2.21
CA GLY A 273 6.90 2.31 1.45
C GLY A 273 7.40 3.55 0.70
N HIS A 274 6.72 4.70 0.73
CA HIS A 274 7.09 5.85 -0.11
C HIS A 274 8.47 6.43 0.24
N TYR A 275 8.88 6.37 1.51
CA TYR A 275 10.23 6.74 1.95
C TYR A 275 11.35 6.05 1.14
N THR A 276 11.08 4.85 0.60
CA THR A 276 12.07 4.07 -0.16
C THR A 276 12.51 4.74 -1.45
N ILE A 277 11.76 5.73 -1.96
CA ILE A 277 12.12 6.47 -3.18
C ILE A 277 13.43 7.24 -2.97
N GLU A 278 13.59 7.88 -1.81
CA GLU A 278 14.79 8.66 -1.45
C GLU A 278 15.76 7.89 -0.56
N ALA A 279 15.25 7.03 0.32
CA ALA A 279 16.02 6.51 1.44
C ALA A 279 16.62 5.11 1.19
N CYS A 280 16.19 4.38 0.17
CA CYS A 280 16.65 3.02 -0.10
C CYS A 280 17.35 2.90 -1.44
N LEU A 281 18.28 1.93 -1.56
CA LEU A 281 19.02 1.74 -2.81
C LEU A 281 18.11 1.37 -3.99
N THR A 282 17.10 0.54 -3.75
CA THR A 282 16.02 0.25 -4.71
C THR A 282 14.69 0.59 -4.08
N CYS A 283 13.92 1.49 -4.70
CA CYS A 283 12.62 1.86 -4.16
C CYS A 283 11.56 0.79 -4.44
N GLN A 284 10.47 0.81 -3.66
CA GLN A 284 9.40 -0.18 -3.74
C GLN A 284 8.80 -0.33 -5.16
N PHE A 285 8.76 0.75 -5.93
CA PHE A 285 8.18 0.76 -7.28
C PHE A 285 9.09 0.07 -8.28
N GLU A 286 10.39 0.37 -8.26
CA GLU A 286 11.39 -0.35 -9.07
C GLU A 286 11.45 -1.82 -8.66
N GLN A 287 11.38 -2.09 -7.37
CA GLN A 287 11.36 -3.44 -6.82
C GLN A 287 10.15 -4.25 -7.31
N HIS A 288 8.97 -3.63 -7.35
CA HIS A 288 7.77 -4.25 -7.92
C HIS A 288 7.92 -4.55 -9.41
N VAL A 289 8.40 -3.57 -10.20
CA VAL A 289 8.67 -3.77 -11.63
C VAL A 289 9.63 -4.92 -11.85
N ARG A 290 10.73 -5.01 -11.09
CA ARG A 290 11.67 -6.14 -11.16
C ARG A 290 11.00 -7.47 -10.84
N ALA A 291 10.17 -7.50 -9.79
CA ALA A 291 9.49 -8.71 -9.34
C ALA A 291 8.53 -9.28 -10.40
N ILE A 292 7.74 -8.43 -11.06
CA ILE A 292 6.73 -8.86 -12.05
C ILE A 292 7.33 -9.13 -13.43
N THR A 293 8.47 -8.51 -13.77
CA THR A 293 9.17 -8.71 -15.06
C THR A 293 10.19 -9.85 -15.01
N GLY A 294 10.42 -10.47 -13.84
CA GLY A 294 11.35 -11.58 -13.67
C GLY A 294 12.83 -11.19 -13.57
N LEU A 295 13.13 -9.90 -13.41
CA LEU A 295 14.46 -9.38 -13.14
C LEU A 295 14.91 -9.73 -11.70
N PRO A 296 16.23 -9.79 -11.44
CA PRO A 296 16.75 -9.93 -10.08
C PRO A 296 16.29 -8.80 -9.16
N LEU A 297 15.88 -9.16 -7.95
CA LEU A 297 15.45 -8.21 -6.95
C LEU A 297 16.60 -7.28 -6.53
N GLY A 298 16.30 -5.99 -6.35
CA GLY A 298 17.26 -4.99 -5.92
C GLY A 298 17.61 -5.07 -4.43
N SER A 299 18.60 -4.29 -4.00
CA SER A 299 18.93 -4.17 -2.58
C SER A 299 17.95 -3.24 -1.86
N THR A 300 17.44 -3.70 -0.73
CA THR A 300 16.54 -2.93 0.15
C THR A 300 17.29 -2.13 1.21
N LYS A 301 18.62 -1.97 1.06
CA LYS A 301 19.48 -1.26 2.01
C LYS A 301 18.98 0.17 2.22
N LEU A 302 18.74 0.52 3.48
CA LEU A 302 18.52 1.90 3.92
C LEU A 302 19.83 2.67 3.84
N LEU A 303 19.83 3.77 3.10
CA LEU A 303 20.98 4.65 2.88
C LEU A 303 21.02 5.81 3.88
N SER A 304 19.85 6.29 4.30
CA SER A 304 19.70 7.36 5.30
C SER A 304 18.43 7.13 6.11
N PRO A 305 18.41 7.47 7.41
CA PRO A 305 17.16 7.65 8.14
C PRO A 305 16.24 8.62 7.40
N ALA A 306 14.94 8.34 7.45
CA ALA A 306 13.94 9.05 6.68
C ALA A 306 12.61 9.17 7.44
N VAL A 307 11.93 10.29 7.22
CA VAL A 307 10.55 10.47 7.66
C VAL A 307 9.71 10.93 6.47
N MET A 308 8.71 10.12 6.10
CA MET A 308 7.74 10.48 5.07
C MET A 308 6.51 11.09 5.74
N VAL A 309 6.01 12.18 5.19
CA VAL A 309 4.81 12.90 5.65
C VAL A 309 3.80 12.96 4.52
N ASN A 310 2.57 12.55 4.79
CA ASN A 310 1.50 12.62 3.80
C ASN A 310 1.01 14.06 3.64
N LEU A 311 0.80 14.47 2.39
CA LEU A 311 0.16 15.75 2.08
C LEU A 311 -1.29 15.49 1.72
N LEU A 312 -2.17 15.79 2.67
CA LEU A 312 -3.61 15.59 2.55
C LEU A 312 -4.31 16.91 2.21
N GLY A 313 -5.46 16.83 1.55
CA GLY A 313 -6.38 17.95 1.46
C GLY A 313 -6.94 18.34 2.82
N GLU A 314 -6.98 19.63 3.13
CA GLU A 314 -7.51 20.15 4.40
C GLU A 314 -8.99 19.77 4.61
N GLU A 315 -9.38 19.55 5.88
CA GLU A 315 -10.69 19.02 6.31
C GLU A 315 -11.89 19.79 5.74
N ARG A 316 -11.75 21.11 5.53
CA ARG A 316 -12.83 21.99 5.06
C ARG A 316 -12.55 22.55 3.65
N CYS A 317 -11.69 21.90 2.87
CA CYS A 317 -11.32 22.35 1.54
C CYS A 317 -11.79 21.38 0.45
N GLN A 318 -12.53 21.90 -0.53
CA GLN A 318 -12.84 21.21 -1.77
C GLN A 318 -12.73 22.20 -2.93
N GLY A 319 -11.97 21.83 -3.97
CA GLY A 319 -11.78 22.71 -5.13
C GLY A 319 -10.43 22.49 -5.81
N HIS A 320 -10.00 23.47 -6.61
CA HIS A 320 -8.72 23.39 -7.31
C HIS A 320 -7.56 23.39 -6.30
N SER A 321 -6.65 22.43 -6.42
CA SER A 321 -5.58 22.25 -5.44
C SER A 321 -4.54 23.37 -5.51
N THR A 322 -4.25 24.00 -4.37
CA THR A 322 -3.12 24.91 -4.18
C THR A 322 -2.24 24.44 -3.03
N ILE A 323 -0.94 24.74 -3.11
CA ILE A 323 0.04 24.34 -2.10
C ILE A 323 0.57 25.60 -1.42
N GLU A 324 0.36 25.70 -0.12
CA GLU A 324 0.90 26.75 0.73
C GLU A 324 2.21 26.29 1.37
N GLY A 325 3.20 27.16 1.49
CA GLY A 325 4.43 26.87 2.23
C GLY A 325 5.48 26.05 1.47
N LEU A 326 5.29 25.75 0.18
CA LEU A 326 6.21 24.93 -0.61
C LEU A 326 7.65 25.47 -0.61
N ASN A 327 7.85 26.77 -0.89
CA ASN A 327 9.20 27.36 -0.91
C ASN A 327 9.90 27.24 0.45
N LYS A 328 9.14 27.38 1.55
CA LYS A 328 9.65 27.20 2.91
C LYS A 328 9.95 25.74 3.22
N ALA A 329 9.20 24.80 2.65
CA ALA A 329 9.47 23.37 2.79
C ALA A 329 10.76 22.99 2.04
N LEU A 330 10.92 23.50 0.82
CA LEU A 330 12.09 23.23 -0.02
C LEU A 330 13.39 23.85 0.53
N SER A 331 13.32 24.84 1.43
CA SER A 331 14.51 25.35 2.12
C SER A 331 14.99 24.44 3.26
N ILE A 332 14.21 23.41 3.65
CA ILE A 332 14.62 22.42 4.63
C ILE A 332 15.54 21.39 3.96
N SER A 333 16.81 21.38 4.37
CA SER A 333 17.80 20.43 3.88
C SER A 333 17.36 18.98 4.13
N GLY A 334 17.48 18.16 3.07
CA GLY A 334 17.09 16.74 3.05
C GLY A 334 15.64 16.48 2.65
N LEU A 335 14.83 17.51 2.40
CA LEU A 335 13.45 17.35 1.97
C LEU A 335 13.34 17.09 0.46
N SER A 336 12.61 16.04 0.08
CA SER A 336 12.14 15.77 -1.28
C SER A 336 10.61 15.76 -1.28
N PHE A 337 9.99 16.19 -2.39
CA PHE A 337 8.54 16.25 -2.52
C PHE A 337 8.05 15.40 -3.68
N HIS A 338 6.82 14.91 -3.56
CA HIS A 338 6.10 14.18 -4.59
C HIS A 338 4.66 14.66 -4.67
N PHE A 339 4.33 15.35 -5.76
CA PHE A 339 2.94 15.70 -6.06
C PHE A 339 2.34 14.78 -7.10
N TYR A 340 1.13 14.31 -6.83
CA TYR A 340 0.49 13.30 -7.67
C TYR A 340 -0.20 13.89 -8.90
N GLY A 341 -0.18 15.21 -9.10
CA GLY A 341 -0.81 15.87 -10.24
C GLY A 341 -2.35 15.84 -10.20
N LYS A 342 -2.94 15.66 -9.01
CA LYS A 342 -4.39 15.68 -8.80
C LYS A 342 -4.87 17.14 -8.81
N LYS A 343 -5.69 17.52 -9.81
CA LYS A 343 -6.18 18.90 -10.00
C LYS A 343 -7.17 19.38 -8.91
N VAL A 344 -7.88 18.43 -8.29
CA VAL A 344 -8.93 18.71 -7.30
C VAL A 344 -8.54 18.14 -5.95
N THR A 345 -8.50 18.98 -4.93
CA THR A 345 -8.38 18.55 -3.53
C THR A 345 -9.77 18.37 -2.92
N ARG A 346 -9.88 17.47 -1.96
CA ARG A 346 -11.05 17.25 -1.09
C ARG A 346 -10.55 16.81 0.28
N PRO A 347 -11.38 16.86 1.33
CA PRO A 347 -10.95 16.51 2.68
C PRO A 347 -10.24 15.15 2.73
N PHE A 348 -9.05 15.15 3.31
CA PHE A 348 -8.20 13.98 3.53
C PHE A 348 -7.77 13.21 2.26
N ARG A 349 -7.95 13.77 1.06
CA ARG A 349 -7.42 13.17 -0.16
C ARG A 349 -5.89 13.24 -0.14
N LYS A 350 -5.21 12.12 -0.37
CA LYS A 350 -3.75 12.07 -0.57
C LYS A 350 -3.39 12.82 -1.86
N MET A 351 -2.77 14.00 -1.72
CA MET A 351 -2.40 14.90 -2.83
C MET A 351 -0.90 14.80 -3.18
N GLY A 352 -0.10 14.38 -2.21
CA GLY A 352 1.33 14.15 -2.37
C GLY A 352 1.93 13.56 -1.10
N HIS A 353 3.25 13.52 -1.06
CA HIS A 353 4.01 13.31 0.17
C HIS A 353 5.32 14.10 0.10
N VAL A 354 5.96 14.27 1.25
CA VAL A 354 7.36 14.68 1.34
C VAL A 354 8.14 13.62 2.09
N THR A 355 9.41 13.45 1.74
CA THR A 355 10.36 12.60 2.47
C THR A 355 11.49 13.49 2.97
N ILE A 356 11.79 13.44 4.26
CA ILE A 356 12.88 14.17 4.89
C ILE A 356 13.98 13.18 5.25
N LEU A 357 15.17 13.36 4.69
CA LEU A 357 16.38 12.63 5.07
C LEU A 357 17.21 13.42 6.07
N ASP A 358 17.75 12.74 7.07
CA ASP A 358 18.77 13.27 7.97
C ASP A 358 19.60 12.11 8.55
N GLY A 359 20.90 12.32 8.77
CA GLY A 359 21.76 11.32 9.42
C GLY A 359 21.37 11.02 10.87
N ASN A 360 20.50 11.83 11.48
CA ASN A 360 19.89 11.57 12.79
C ASN A 360 18.36 11.52 12.66
N LEU A 361 17.77 10.40 13.09
CA LEU A 361 16.34 10.16 12.95
C LEU A 361 15.47 11.19 13.70
N GLU A 362 15.86 11.57 14.92
CA GLU A 362 15.10 12.55 15.72
C GLU A 362 15.09 13.94 15.04
N ARG A 363 16.20 14.36 14.43
CA ARG A 363 16.21 15.59 13.62
C ARG A 363 15.31 15.49 12.38
N ALA A 364 15.24 14.33 11.73
CA ALA A 364 14.30 14.12 10.62
C ALA A 364 12.85 14.23 11.10
N ILE A 365 12.52 13.68 12.27
CA ILE A 365 11.20 13.78 12.91
C ILE A 365 10.86 15.24 13.25
N GLU A 366 11.80 15.98 13.83
CA GLU A 366 11.61 17.41 14.14
C GLU A 366 11.35 18.25 12.88
N LYS A 367 12.14 18.03 11.82
CA LYS A 367 11.93 18.68 10.52
C LYS A 367 10.55 18.33 9.94
N ALA A 368 10.16 17.05 10.00
CA ALA A 368 8.87 16.59 9.51
C ALA A 368 7.70 17.27 10.25
N LYS A 369 7.77 17.35 11.59
CA LYS A 369 6.80 18.09 12.40
C LYS A 369 6.71 19.57 11.99
N LYS A 370 7.85 20.24 11.83
CA LYS A 370 7.90 21.64 11.36
C LYS A 370 7.26 21.81 9.98
N VAL A 371 7.52 20.90 9.04
CA VAL A 371 6.93 20.95 7.69
C VAL A 371 5.40 20.88 7.77
N LYS A 372 4.85 20.00 8.60
CA LYS A 372 3.40 19.85 8.78
C LYS A 372 2.71 21.14 9.23
N ASP A 373 3.39 21.97 10.03
CA ASP A 373 2.79 23.19 10.57
C ASP A 373 2.45 24.20 9.46
N PHE A 374 3.22 24.23 8.37
CA PHE A 374 3.11 25.27 7.34
C PHE A 374 2.89 24.77 5.90
N LEU A 375 3.21 23.50 5.58
CA LEU A 375 2.99 22.94 4.24
C LEU A 375 1.58 22.35 4.16
N LYS A 376 0.69 23.02 3.43
CA LYS A 376 -0.74 22.65 3.38
C LYS A 376 -1.23 22.54 1.94
N VAL A 377 -2.17 21.62 1.70
CA VAL A 377 -2.88 21.52 0.41
C VAL A 377 -4.30 22.04 0.58
N LYS A 378 -4.55 23.23 0.03
CA LYS A 378 -5.82 23.96 0.12
C LYS A 378 -6.59 23.92 -1.19
N ALA A 379 -7.86 24.29 -1.12
CA ALA A 379 -8.65 24.62 -2.29
C ALA A 379 -8.55 26.12 -2.56
N ARG A 380 -8.37 26.52 -3.82
CA ARG A 380 -8.55 27.90 -4.28
C ARG A 380 -10.02 28.22 -4.52
#